data_AF-A0A396I821-F1
#
_entry.id   AF-A0A396I821-F1
#
_cell.length_a   1.000
_cell.length_b   1.000
_cell.length_c   1.000
_cell.angle_alpha   90.00
_cell.angle_beta   90.00
_cell.angle_gamma   90.00
#
_symmetry.space_group_name_H-M   'P 1'
#
loop_
_entity.id
_entity.type
_entity.pdbx_description
1 polymer ?
#
loop_
_entity_poly.entity_id
_entity_poly.type
_entity_poly.pdbx_seq_one_letter_code
_entity_poly.pdbx_strand_id
1 'polypeptide(L)'
;MVEELFFWKGSNNPNPNPNPFQQFQNHSNLLLLSGPPSSGKTSLLFQFAFNVASSAIHSNPNVVFICNQNRLDSKPPFLSQGIDPSSNVFQRIQMKYVNDDEDIRKYFAAFHLYDTLPKAVVIDDFGDFFDNKVCQQRYSNPRGRDLAMIKSLALCHNAINYANQKGSCKLLLSDTHTHQGDSPRFHFIYKKWIHTTFTIKEGDISGSFILKGRSYSRTDDTGTRSIKAAKYSIALQYLVFDGLINDQVEYKSTSSTSRTD
;
A
#
# COMPACT_ATOMS: atom_id res chain seq x y z
N MET A 1 2.21 -9.12 -9.98
CA MET A 1 2.39 -8.09 -8.93
C MET A 1 1.14 -7.26 -8.67
N VAL A 2 0.82 -6.23 -9.48
CA VAL A 2 -0.31 -5.31 -9.16
C VAL A 2 -1.64 -6.06 -9.00
N GLU A 3 -1.97 -6.91 -9.97
CA GLU A 3 -3.18 -7.75 -9.94
C GLU A 3 -3.29 -8.62 -8.69
N GLU A 4 -2.23 -9.38 -8.39
CA GLU A 4 -2.19 -10.35 -7.30
C GLU A 4 -2.23 -9.70 -5.91
N LEU A 5 -1.73 -8.47 -5.80
CA LEU A 5 -1.73 -7.74 -4.53
C LEU A 5 -3.12 -7.18 -4.21
N PHE A 6 -3.77 -6.60 -5.21
CA PHE A 6 -4.86 -5.66 -4.97
C PHE A 6 -6.21 -6.10 -5.52
N PHE A 7 -6.29 -7.22 -6.23
CA PHE A 7 -7.54 -7.68 -6.83
C PHE A 7 -7.82 -9.14 -6.52
N TRP A 8 -9.12 -9.46 -6.45
CA TRP A 8 -9.60 -10.82 -6.25
C TRP A 8 -9.51 -11.63 -7.55
N LYS A 9 -9.08 -12.90 -7.46
CA LYS A 9 -8.93 -13.78 -8.64
C LYS A 9 -10.08 -14.77 -8.87
N GLY A 10 -11.09 -14.81 -8.01
CA GLY A 10 -12.19 -15.79 -8.11
C GLY A 10 -11.73 -17.24 -7.96
N SER A 11 -12.70 -18.16 -7.81
CA SER A 11 -12.43 -19.61 -7.71
C SER A 11 -12.33 -20.31 -9.08
N ASN A 12 -12.58 -19.59 -10.18
CA ASN A 12 -12.70 -20.14 -11.54
C ASN A 12 -11.37 -20.26 -12.31
N ASN A 13 -10.23 -20.11 -11.63
CA ASN A 13 -8.94 -20.31 -12.29
C ASN A 13 -8.60 -21.81 -12.25
N PRO A 14 -8.62 -22.53 -13.39
CA PRO A 14 -8.46 -23.99 -13.43
C PRO A 14 -7.07 -24.45 -12.98
N ASN A 15 -6.11 -23.53 -12.90
CA ASN A 15 -4.84 -23.70 -12.21
C ASN A 15 -4.73 -22.62 -11.11
N PRO A 16 -5.24 -22.88 -9.89
CA PRO A 16 -4.94 -22.02 -8.77
C PRO A 16 -3.43 -22.12 -8.55
N ASN A 17 -2.70 -21.08 -8.93
CA ASN A 17 -1.26 -21.01 -8.66
C ASN A 17 -1.11 -21.21 -7.14
N PRO A 18 -0.46 -22.29 -6.66
CA PRO A 18 -0.65 -22.76 -5.29
C PRO A 18 -0.13 -21.80 -4.22
N ASN A 19 0.53 -20.70 -4.61
CA ASN A 19 0.87 -19.59 -3.73
C ASN A 19 1.15 -18.32 -4.55
N PRO A 20 0.19 -17.40 -4.76
CA PRO A 20 0.50 -16.04 -5.23
C PRO A 20 1.55 -15.38 -4.33
N PHE A 21 1.59 -15.80 -3.06
CA PHE A 21 2.51 -15.34 -2.02
C PHE A 21 3.94 -15.86 -2.09
N GLN A 22 4.25 -16.92 -2.84
CA GLN A 22 5.66 -17.30 -3.08
C GLN A 22 6.34 -16.30 -4.02
N GLN A 23 5.63 -15.74 -5.00
CA GLN A 23 6.16 -14.64 -5.81
C GLN A 23 6.31 -13.34 -4.97
N PHE A 24 5.53 -13.16 -3.90
CA PHE A 24 5.63 -12.01 -2.98
C PHE A 24 6.83 -12.03 -2.03
N GLN A 25 7.52 -13.17 -1.86
CA GLN A 25 8.69 -13.28 -0.98
C GLN A 25 9.87 -12.42 -1.49
N ASN A 26 10.06 -12.32 -2.81
CA ASN A 26 11.20 -11.64 -3.44
C ASN A 26 11.08 -10.10 -3.53
N HIS A 27 10.03 -9.51 -2.96
CA HIS A 27 9.73 -8.08 -3.07
C HIS A 27 10.07 -7.31 -1.80
N SER A 28 10.24 -5.99 -1.92
CA SER A 28 10.49 -5.13 -0.76
C SER A 28 9.44 -5.35 0.34
N ASN A 29 9.88 -5.26 1.60
CA ASN A 29 9.01 -5.52 2.74
C ASN A 29 8.10 -4.33 3.08
N LEU A 30 8.44 -3.15 2.58
CA LEU A 30 7.69 -1.92 2.74
C LEU A 30 7.13 -1.49 1.38
N LEU A 31 5.83 -1.31 1.31
CA LEU A 31 5.07 -0.94 0.14
C LEU A 31 4.33 0.37 0.41
N LEU A 32 4.16 1.20 -0.62
CA LEU A 32 3.34 2.41 -0.55
C LEU A 32 2.27 2.39 -1.64
N LEU A 33 1.01 2.57 -1.28
CA LEU A 33 -0.10 2.84 -2.19
C LEU A 33 -0.47 4.32 -2.11
N SER A 34 -0.43 5.04 -3.22
CA SER A 34 -0.81 6.45 -3.26
C SER A 34 -1.80 6.76 -4.36
N GLY A 35 -2.58 7.81 -4.17
CA GLY A 35 -3.60 8.20 -5.15
C GLY A 35 -4.46 9.35 -4.68
N PRO A 36 -5.28 9.91 -5.58
CA PRO A 36 -6.16 11.03 -5.26
C PRO A 36 -7.22 10.64 -4.21
N PRO A 37 -7.87 11.62 -3.56
CA PRO A 37 -9.04 11.37 -2.72
C PRO A 37 -10.11 10.58 -3.49
N SER A 38 -10.90 9.77 -2.78
CA SER A 38 -12.02 9.00 -3.35
C SER A 38 -11.67 7.98 -4.46
N SER A 39 -10.39 7.65 -4.64
CA SER A 39 -9.95 6.67 -5.64
C SER A 39 -10.09 5.21 -5.24
N GLY A 40 -10.74 4.89 -4.12
CA GLY A 40 -10.87 3.50 -3.65
C GLY A 40 -9.62 2.92 -2.99
N LYS A 41 -8.66 3.75 -2.55
CA LYS A 41 -7.45 3.32 -1.82
C LYS A 41 -7.76 2.38 -0.67
N THR A 42 -8.66 2.78 0.24
CA THR A 42 -9.04 1.97 1.39
C THR A 42 -9.60 0.60 0.97
N SER A 43 -10.38 0.55 -0.12
CA SER A 43 -10.86 -0.71 -0.72
C SER A 43 -9.71 -1.59 -1.23
N LEU A 44 -8.73 -1.03 -1.94
CA LEU A 44 -7.56 -1.76 -2.41
C LEU A 44 -6.68 -2.27 -1.26
N LEU A 45 -6.50 -1.47 -0.21
CA LEU A 45 -5.79 -1.88 1.01
C LEU A 45 -6.50 -3.03 1.71
N PHE A 46 -7.83 -2.96 1.81
CA PHE A 46 -8.64 -4.00 2.43
C PHE A 46 -8.61 -5.28 1.59
N GLN A 47 -8.62 -5.16 0.26
CA GLN A 47 -8.45 -6.28 -0.66
C GLN A 47 -7.07 -6.94 -0.51
N PHE A 48 -6.01 -6.15 -0.35
CA PHE A 48 -4.67 -6.67 -0.04
C PHE A 48 -4.66 -7.45 1.28
N ALA A 49 -5.27 -6.89 2.34
CA ALA A 49 -5.39 -7.56 3.62
C ALA A 49 -6.14 -8.89 3.49
N PHE A 50 -7.26 -8.90 2.76
CA PHE A 50 -8.05 -10.10 2.47
C PHE A 50 -7.26 -11.15 1.70
N ASN A 51 -6.52 -10.76 0.67
CA ASN A 51 -5.68 -11.67 -0.11
C ASN A 51 -4.62 -12.33 0.80
N VAL A 52 -3.97 -11.56 1.69
CA VAL A 52 -2.97 -12.08 2.64
C VAL A 52 -3.62 -13.03 3.65
N ALA A 53 -4.77 -12.66 4.20
CA ALA A 53 -5.53 -13.48 5.15
C ALA A 53 -6.03 -14.81 4.53
N SER A 54 -6.42 -14.78 3.25
CA SER A 54 -6.89 -15.96 2.51
C SER A 54 -5.79 -17.01 2.33
N SER A 55 -4.53 -16.59 2.23
CA SER A 55 -3.38 -17.50 2.10
C SER A 55 -2.94 -18.16 3.42
N ALA A 56 -3.58 -17.82 4.54
CA ALA A 56 -3.26 -18.40 5.83
C ALA A 56 -3.83 -19.81 5.97
N ILE A 57 -3.01 -20.73 6.46
CA ILE A 57 -3.42 -22.10 6.77
C ILE A 57 -4.17 -22.14 8.12
N HIS A 58 -3.81 -21.25 9.05
CA HIS A 58 -4.40 -21.19 10.40
C HIS A 58 -5.52 -20.16 10.49
N SER A 59 -6.42 -20.38 11.44
CA SER A 59 -7.58 -19.51 11.73
C SER A 59 -7.22 -18.26 12.53
N ASN A 60 -5.99 -18.10 13.01
CA ASN A 60 -5.59 -16.95 13.81
C ASN A 60 -5.42 -15.68 12.97
N PRO A 61 -5.70 -14.49 13.55
CA PRO A 61 -5.37 -13.23 12.92
C PRO A 61 -3.92 -13.19 12.49
N ASN A 62 -3.71 -12.93 11.20
CA ASN A 62 -2.39 -12.90 10.61
C ASN A 62 -2.18 -11.62 9.77
N VAL A 63 -3.16 -10.73 9.76
CA VAL A 63 -3.07 -9.40 9.16
C VAL A 63 -3.58 -8.39 10.17
N VAL A 64 -2.86 -7.28 10.34
CA VAL A 64 -3.31 -6.15 11.16
C VAL A 64 -3.60 -4.97 10.25
N PHE A 65 -4.83 -4.45 10.30
CA PHE A 65 -5.27 -3.28 9.55
C PHE A 65 -5.42 -2.08 10.48
N ILE A 66 -4.46 -1.16 10.40
CA ILE A 66 -4.39 0.07 11.19
C ILE A 66 -5.12 1.18 10.45
N CYS A 67 -6.08 1.82 11.11
CA CYS A 67 -6.84 2.92 10.52
C CYS A 67 -7.40 3.87 11.59
N ASN A 68 -7.94 5.01 11.14
CA ASN A 68 -8.75 5.88 11.97
C ASN A 68 -10.20 5.37 12.01
N GLN A 69 -10.76 5.18 13.20
CA GLN A 69 -12.10 4.62 13.38
C GLN A 69 -13.19 5.44 12.69
N ASN A 70 -13.23 6.76 12.93
CA ASN A 70 -14.25 7.65 12.39
C ASN A 70 -14.27 7.64 10.85
N ARG A 71 -13.09 7.53 10.24
CA ARG A 71 -12.97 7.45 8.77
C ARG A 71 -13.50 6.14 8.22
N LEU A 72 -13.18 5.03 8.88
CA LEU A 72 -13.66 3.72 8.47
C LEU A 72 -15.19 3.63 8.61
N ASP A 73 -15.75 4.12 9.72
CA ASP A 73 -17.18 4.05 10.01
C ASP A 73 -17.98 4.95 9.05
N SER A 74 -17.45 6.11 8.69
CA SER A 74 -18.13 7.04 7.76
C SER A 74 -18.05 6.61 6.30
N LYS A 75 -16.98 5.91 5.90
CA LYS A 75 -16.73 5.48 4.52
C LYS A 75 -16.05 4.10 4.52
N PRO A 76 -16.79 3.01 4.75
CA PRO A 76 -16.22 1.67 4.79
C PRO A 76 -15.67 1.25 3.41
N PRO A 77 -14.67 0.36 3.37
CA PRO A 77 -14.13 -0.15 2.12
C PRO A 77 -15.19 -0.93 1.33
N PHE A 78 -15.16 -0.76 0.01
CA PHE A 78 -15.93 -1.60 -0.91
C PHE A 78 -15.20 -2.92 -1.15
N LEU A 79 -15.91 -4.04 -1.05
CA LEU A 79 -15.33 -5.37 -1.34
C LEU A 79 -15.17 -5.58 -2.84
N SER A 80 -14.22 -6.43 -3.24
CA SER A 80 -14.16 -6.88 -4.63
C SER A 80 -15.40 -7.70 -5.01
N GLN A 81 -15.82 -7.58 -6.26
CA GLN A 81 -16.92 -8.38 -6.79
C GLN A 81 -16.63 -9.88 -6.63
N GLY A 82 -17.58 -10.61 -6.04
CA GLY A 82 -17.47 -12.05 -5.79
C GLY A 82 -16.86 -12.44 -4.45
N ILE A 83 -16.50 -11.48 -3.58
CA ILE A 83 -16.18 -11.77 -2.18
C ILE A 83 -17.47 -11.84 -1.38
N ASP A 84 -17.65 -12.94 -0.66
CA ASP A 84 -18.72 -13.12 0.32
C ASP A 84 -18.43 -12.28 1.58
N PRO A 85 -19.27 -11.28 1.93
CA PRO A 85 -19.11 -10.49 3.15
C PRO A 85 -19.10 -11.31 4.45
N SER A 86 -19.67 -12.52 4.44
CA SER A 86 -19.71 -13.43 5.59
C SER A 86 -18.50 -14.37 5.69
N SER A 87 -17.52 -14.23 4.78
CA SER A 87 -16.33 -15.08 4.74
C SER A 87 -15.55 -15.08 6.06
N ASN A 88 -15.19 -16.26 6.54
CA ASN A 88 -14.36 -16.43 7.74
C ASN A 88 -12.93 -15.87 7.58
N VAL A 89 -12.51 -15.55 6.36
CA VAL A 89 -11.22 -14.89 6.08
C VAL A 89 -11.13 -13.55 6.82
N PHE A 90 -12.25 -12.83 6.96
CA PHE A 90 -12.28 -11.55 7.68
C PHE A 90 -11.92 -11.69 9.15
N GLN A 91 -12.17 -12.85 9.78
CA GLN A 91 -11.77 -13.12 11.17
C GLN A 91 -10.25 -13.12 11.35
N ARG A 92 -9.49 -13.26 10.25
CA ARG A 92 -8.02 -13.25 10.25
C ARG A 92 -7.43 -11.86 10.04
N ILE A 93 -8.26 -10.84 9.83
CA ILE A 93 -7.87 -9.43 9.72
C ILE A 93 -8.23 -8.74 11.03
N GLN A 94 -7.22 -8.39 11.81
CA GLN A 94 -7.40 -7.64 13.04
C GLN A 94 -7.46 -6.14 12.74
N MET A 95 -8.59 -5.51 13.01
CA MET A 95 -8.72 -4.05 12.96
C MET A 95 -8.06 -3.42 14.19
N LYS A 96 -7.20 -2.43 13.97
CA LYS A 96 -6.58 -1.65 15.03
C LYS A 96 -6.80 -0.17 14.80
N TYR A 97 -7.57 0.46 15.68
CA TYR A 97 -7.83 1.89 15.61
C TYR A 97 -6.74 2.65 16.35
N VAL A 98 -6.16 3.64 15.69
CA VAL A 98 -5.11 4.52 16.25
C VAL A 98 -5.48 5.96 16.00
N ASN A 99 -5.08 6.85 16.91
CA ASN A 99 -5.44 8.27 16.81
C ASN A 99 -4.32 9.11 16.19
N ASP A 100 -3.06 8.78 16.49
CA ASP A 100 -1.91 9.59 16.09
C ASP A 100 -0.63 8.76 15.88
N ASP A 101 0.47 9.49 15.63
CA ASP A 101 1.80 8.93 15.41
C ASP A 101 2.39 8.22 16.63
N GLU A 102 1.96 8.55 17.86
CA GLU A 102 2.43 7.90 19.08
C GLU A 102 1.86 6.49 19.18
N ASP A 103 0.58 6.30 18.87
CA ASP A 103 -0.06 4.98 18.87
C ASP A 103 0.58 4.04 17.83
N ILE A 104 0.89 4.55 16.64
CA ILE A 104 1.64 3.81 15.62
C ILE A 104 2.99 3.38 16.18
N ARG A 105 3.75 4.32 16.77
CA ARG A 105 5.08 3.99 17.34
C ARG A 105 4.98 2.95 18.45
N LYS A 106 4.04 3.09 19.39
CA LYS A 106 3.83 2.13 20.48
C LYS A 106 3.55 0.72 19.93
N TYR A 107 2.73 0.61 18.89
CA TYR A 107 2.44 -0.68 18.27
C TYR A 107 3.70 -1.34 17.68
N PHE A 108 4.47 -0.63 16.87
CA PHE A 108 5.68 -1.20 16.26
C PHE A 108 6.82 -1.41 17.27
N ALA A 109 6.92 -0.59 18.33
CA ALA A 109 7.87 -0.80 19.41
C ALA A 109 7.63 -2.14 20.12
N ALA A 110 6.38 -2.59 20.23
CA ALA A 110 6.02 -3.84 20.90
C ALA A 110 6.29 -5.12 20.07
N PHE A 111 6.80 -5.03 18.83
CA PHE A 111 7.00 -6.21 17.97
C PHE A 111 7.87 -7.29 18.60
N HIS A 112 8.86 -6.90 19.41
CA HIS A 112 9.75 -7.84 20.08
C HIS A 112 9.10 -8.60 21.25
N LEU A 113 7.91 -8.18 21.67
CA LEU A 113 7.15 -8.78 22.78
C LEU A 113 6.11 -9.81 22.31
N TYR A 114 5.80 -9.88 21.00
CA TYR A 114 4.82 -10.84 20.49
C TYR A 114 5.45 -12.18 20.15
N ASP A 115 4.79 -13.27 20.57
CA ASP A 115 5.16 -14.64 20.21
C ASP A 115 4.89 -14.91 18.72
N THR A 116 3.74 -14.46 18.25
CA THR A 116 3.31 -14.58 16.85
C THR A 116 3.22 -13.21 16.20
N LEU A 117 3.92 -13.04 15.08
CA LEU A 117 3.94 -11.80 14.31
C LEU A 117 2.99 -11.90 13.11
N PRO A 118 2.37 -10.78 12.70
CA PRO A 118 1.49 -10.77 11.54
C PRO A 118 2.26 -11.04 10.25
N LYS A 119 1.60 -11.64 9.26
CA LYS A 119 2.11 -11.74 7.88
C LYS A 119 2.08 -10.39 7.16
N ALA A 120 1.15 -9.51 7.55
CA ALA A 120 1.12 -8.15 7.03
C ALA A 120 0.56 -7.15 8.05
N VAL A 121 1.12 -5.95 8.02
CA VAL A 121 0.51 -4.76 8.62
C VAL A 121 0.12 -3.81 7.49
N VAL A 122 -1.11 -3.33 7.53
CA VAL A 122 -1.65 -2.36 6.58
C VAL A 122 -1.97 -1.09 7.35
N ILE A 123 -1.54 0.07 6.88
CA ILE A 123 -1.86 1.36 7.51
C ILE A 123 -2.57 2.25 6.49
N ASP A 124 -3.84 2.53 6.74
CA ASP A 124 -4.62 3.43 5.90
C ASP A 124 -4.38 4.89 6.24
N ASP A 125 -3.98 5.64 5.22
CA ASP A 125 -3.66 7.07 5.18
C ASP A 125 -2.62 7.49 6.21
N PHE A 126 -1.43 6.90 6.10
CA PHE A 126 -0.32 7.08 7.04
C PHE A 126 -0.02 8.54 7.34
N GLY A 127 -0.05 9.41 6.33
CA GLY A 127 0.21 10.84 6.48
C GLY A 127 -0.77 11.59 7.39
N ASP A 128 -1.99 11.05 7.59
CA ASP A 128 -3.08 11.67 8.37
C ASP A 128 -2.85 11.59 9.88
N PHE A 129 -2.10 10.59 10.36
CA PHE A 129 -1.76 10.43 11.78
C PHE A 129 -0.76 11.46 12.31
N PHE A 130 -0.23 12.31 11.44
CA PHE A 130 0.81 13.29 11.77
C PHE A 130 0.23 14.70 11.69
N ASP A 131 -0.51 15.12 12.73
CA ASP A 131 -1.01 16.49 12.81
C ASP A 131 0.16 17.48 12.91
N ASN A 132 0.12 18.53 12.07
CA ASN A 132 1.23 19.45 11.96
C ASN A 132 1.47 20.26 13.24
N LYS A 133 0.40 20.75 13.88
CA LYS A 133 0.52 21.58 15.09
C LYS A 133 1.00 20.74 16.27
N VAL A 134 0.42 19.56 16.45
CA VAL A 134 0.78 18.62 17.51
C VAL A 134 2.25 18.20 17.36
N CYS A 135 2.67 17.82 16.15
CA CYS A 135 4.06 17.43 15.92
C CYS A 135 5.05 18.59 16.14
N GLN A 136 4.73 19.80 15.68
CA GLN A 136 5.59 20.97 15.87
C GLN A 136 5.78 21.31 17.35
N GLN A 137 4.70 21.24 18.14
CA GLN A 137 4.74 21.45 19.59
C GLN A 137 5.53 20.34 20.29
N ARG A 138 5.24 19.07 19.99
CA ARG A 138 5.90 17.91 20.62
C ARG A 138 7.42 17.91 20.42
N TYR A 139 7.88 18.31 19.25
CA TYR A 139 9.31 18.35 18.93
C TYR A 139 9.96 19.72 19.11
N SER A 140 9.19 20.74 19.53
CA SER A 140 9.62 22.15 19.57
C SER A 140 10.36 22.57 18.29
N ASN A 141 9.85 22.14 17.13
CA ASN A 141 10.53 22.25 15.84
C ASN A 141 9.53 22.49 14.70
N PRO A 142 9.74 23.50 13.81
CA PRO A 142 8.87 23.75 12.66
C PRO A 142 8.70 22.54 11.72
N ARG A 143 9.70 21.66 11.65
CA ARG A 143 9.68 20.39 10.90
C ARG A 143 9.32 19.20 11.79
N GLY A 144 8.62 19.43 12.90
CA GLY A 144 8.21 18.38 13.84
C GLY A 144 7.44 17.25 13.16
N ARG A 145 6.58 17.59 12.18
CA ARG A 145 5.84 16.59 11.39
C ARG A 145 6.76 15.66 10.59
N ASP A 146 7.72 16.23 9.85
CA ASP A 146 8.70 15.45 9.08
C ASP A 146 9.51 14.53 10.01
N LEU A 147 9.94 15.05 11.16
CA LEU A 147 10.69 14.29 12.16
C LEU A 147 9.87 13.13 12.73
N ALA A 148 8.59 13.37 13.04
CA ALA A 148 7.65 12.35 13.51
C ALA A 148 7.49 11.23 12.48
N MET A 149 7.29 11.59 11.20
CA MET A 149 7.14 10.63 10.11
C MET A 149 8.41 9.81 9.90
N ILE A 150 9.59 10.46 9.87
CA ILE A 150 10.88 9.76 9.73
C ILE A 150 11.10 8.78 10.88
N LYS A 151 10.86 9.19 12.13
CA LYS A 151 11.00 8.32 13.30
C LYS A 151 10.05 7.13 13.25
N SER A 152 8.81 7.36 12.83
CA SER A 152 7.79 6.31 12.75
C SER A 152 8.11 5.33 11.62
N LEU A 153 8.55 5.80 10.44
CA LEU A 153 9.00 4.95 9.34
C LEU A 153 10.25 4.14 9.70
N ALA A 154 11.23 4.74 10.38
CA ALA A 154 12.43 4.03 10.84
C ALA A 154 12.06 2.90 11.82
N LEU A 155 11.14 3.16 12.74
CA LEU A 155 10.65 2.15 13.68
C LEU A 155 9.86 1.05 12.97
N CYS A 156 8.98 1.41 12.03
CA CYS A 156 8.27 0.44 11.18
C CYS A 156 9.27 -0.46 10.45
N HIS A 157 10.27 0.12 9.80
CA HIS A 157 11.30 -0.62 9.09
C HIS A 157 12.05 -1.61 10.01
N ASN A 158 12.45 -1.16 11.21
CA ASN A 158 13.13 -2.02 12.18
C ASN A 158 12.24 -3.16 12.66
N ALA A 159 10.98 -2.88 12.99
CA ALA A 159 10.01 -3.87 13.42
C ALA A 159 9.71 -4.91 12.34
N ILE A 160 9.58 -4.49 11.08
CA ILE A 160 9.39 -5.37 9.94
C ILE A 160 10.65 -6.21 9.68
N ASN A 161 11.85 -5.66 9.80
CA ASN A 161 13.08 -6.44 9.67
C ASN A 161 13.21 -7.47 10.79
N TYR A 162 12.88 -7.12 12.03
CA TYR A 162 12.82 -8.07 13.14
C TYR A 162 11.80 -9.19 12.86
N ALA A 163 10.60 -8.85 12.40
CA ALA A 163 9.59 -9.85 12.04
C ALA A 163 10.08 -10.79 10.92
N ASN A 164 10.82 -10.24 9.97
CA ASN A 164 11.39 -11.01 8.87
C ASN A 164 12.56 -11.92 9.27
N GLN A 165 13.15 -11.75 10.46
CA GLN A 165 14.10 -12.72 11.02
C GLN A 165 13.39 -13.97 11.57
N LYS A 166 12.10 -13.86 11.91
CA LYS A 166 11.28 -14.93 12.50
C LYS A 166 10.26 -15.54 11.53
N GLY A 167 9.97 -14.87 10.42
CA GLY A 167 8.94 -15.24 9.46
C GLY A 167 8.92 -14.30 8.26
N SER A 168 7.77 -14.16 7.60
CA SER A 168 7.58 -13.17 6.53
C SER A 168 6.51 -12.17 6.94
N CYS A 169 6.87 -10.89 6.98
CA CYS A 169 5.98 -9.78 7.32
C CYS A 169 6.15 -8.63 6.32
N LYS A 170 5.04 -8.17 5.75
CA LYS A 170 4.98 -6.99 4.88
C LYS A 170 4.33 -5.80 5.58
N LEU A 171 4.72 -4.60 5.21
CA LEU A 171 4.07 -3.35 5.60
C LEU A 171 3.56 -2.64 4.35
N LEU A 172 2.26 -2.39 4.29
CA LEU A 172 1.64 -1.59 3.23
C LEU A 172 1.09 -0.30 3.83
N LEU A 173 1.63 0.83 3.40
CA LEU A 173 1.15 2.16 3.76
C LEU A 173 0.29 2.71 2.63
N SER A 174 -0.78 3.45 2.95
CA SER A 174 -1.38 4.37 1.98
C SER A 174 -1.11 5.83 2.30
N ASP A 175 -1.15 6.68 1.27
CA ASP A 175 -1.10 8.13 1.42
C ASP A 175 -1.96 8.79 0.32
N THR A 176 -2.73 9.81 0.70
CA THR A 176 -3.57 10.56 -0.23
C THR A 176 -2.81 11.72 -0.87
N HIS A 177 -2.84 11.81 -2.21
CA HIS A 177 -2.31 12.98 -2.91
C HIS A 177 -3.04 14.25 -2.46
N THR A 178 -2.29 15.32 -2.22
CA THR A 178 -2.88 16.65 -2.08
C THR A 178 -3.19 17.22 -3.46
N HIS A 179 -4.21 18.05 -3.57
CA HIS A 179 -4.71 18.66 -4.82
C HIS A 179 -3.68 19.40 -5.72
N GLN A 180 -2.41 19.47 -5.35
CA GLN A 180 -1.32 20.13 -6.08
C GLN A 180 -0.32 19.16 -6.74
N GLY A 181 -0.74 17.96 -7.14
CA GLY A 181 0.04 17.11 -8.06
C GLY A 181 -0.16 15.60 -7.93
N ASP A 182 0.48 14.86 -8.83
CA ASP A 182 0.42 13.38 -8.96
C ASP A 182 1.23 12.63 -7.88
N SER A 183 1.62 13.29 -6.78
CA SER A 183 2.56 12.75 -5.79
C SER A 183 2.06 12.94 -4.35
N PRO A 184 2.33 11.97 -3.43
CA PRO A 184 2.08 12.16 -2.01
C PRO A 184 2.80 13.38 -1.44
N ARG A 185 2.19 14.05 -0.47
CA ARG A 185 2.77 15.22 0.21
C ARG A 185 4.18 14.93 0.76
N PHE A 186 4.43 13.70 1.21
CA PHE A 186 5.69 13.28 1.83
C PHE A 186 6.52 12.33 0.96
N HIS A 187 6.36 12.41 -0.37
CA HIS A 187 7.10 11.57 -1.31
C HIS A 187 8.62 11.58 -1.08
N PHE A 188 9.19 12.74 -0.68
CA PHE A 188 10.61 12.87 -0.37
C PHE A 188 11.07 12.06 0.86
N ILE A 189 10.19 11.77 1.80
CA ILE A 189 10.45 10.92 2.96
C ILE A 189 10.30 9.45 2.55
N TYR A 190 9.18 9.09 1.90
CA TYR A 190 8.91 7.71 1.51
C TYR A 190 10.00 7.13 0.61
N LYS A 191 10.48 7.87 -0.37
CA LYS A 191 11.51 7.39 -1.32
C LYS A 191 12.83 6.97 -0.66
N LYS A 192 13.08 7.37 0.59
CA LYS A 192 14.27 6.95 1.36
C LYS A 192 14.13 5.54 1.96
N TRP A 193 12.91 5.08 2.21
CA TRP A 193 12.62 3.85 2.94
C TRP A 193 11.87 2.81 2.09
N ILE A 194 11.07 3.28 1.12
CA ILE A 194 10.12 2.47 0.37
C ILE A 194 10.54 2.42 -1.09
N HIS A 195 10.85 1.22 -1.57
CA HIS A 195 11.38 0.99 -2.92
C HIS A 195 10.32 0.44 -3.88
N THR A 196 9.17 0.00 -3.37
CA THR A 196 8.04 -0.45 -4.18
C THR A 196 6.84 0.43 -3.89
N THR A 197 6.41 1.17 -4.90
CA THR A 197 5.31 2.13 -4.81
C THR A 197 4.25 1.81 -5.85
N PHE A 198 2.99 1.91 -5.47
CA PHE A 198 1.83 1.81 -6.33
C PHE A 198 1.16 3.17 -6.37
N THR A 199 0.91 3.69 -7.57
CA THR A 199 0.28 4.99 -7.76
C THR A 199 -1.00 4.83 -8.55
N ILE A 200 -2.08 5.37 -8.02
CA ILE A 200 -3.38 5.45 -8.68
C ILE A 200 -3.46 6.78 -9.42
N LYS A 201 -3.91 6.71 -10.66
CA LYS A 201 -4.34 7.86 -11.45
C LYS A 201 -5.80 7.71 -11.85
N GLU A 202 -6.46 8.83 -12.10
CA GLU A 202 -7.78 8.82 -12.74
C GLU A 202 -7.67 8.18 -14.13
N GLY A 203 -8.67 7.37 -14.49
CA GLY A 203 -8.79 6.77 -15.81
C GLY A 203 -9.63 7.65 -16.75
N ASP A 204 -9.88 7.12 -17.94
CA ASP A 204 -10.56 7.86 -19.02
C ASP A 204 -12.04 8.13 -18.74
N ILE A 205 -12.64 7.37 -17.83
CA ILE A 205 -14.06 7.42 -17.47
C ILE A 205 -14.19 7.82 -16.01
N SER A 206 -15.18 8.64 -15.68
CA SER A 206 -15.48 9.00 -14.29
C SER A 206 -15.71 7.75 -13.42
N GLY A 207 -15.05 7.69 -12.27
CA GLY A 207 -15.09 6.52 -11.38
C GLY A 207 -14.19 5.34 -11.80
N SER A 208 -13.45 5.48 -12.90
CA SER A 208 -12.39 4.54 -13.30
C SER A 208 -11.00 5.06 -12.92
N PHE A 209 -10.10 4.13 -12.66
CA PHE A 209 -8.76 4.39 -12.13
C PHE A 209 -7.74 3.44 -12.73
N ILE A 210 -6.48 3.88 -12.74
CA ILE A 210 -5.34 3.09 -13.19
C ILE A 210 -4.34 2.98 -12.05
N LEU A 211 -4.10 1.75 -11.58
CA LEU A 211 -3.09 1.42 -10.59
C LEU A 211 -1.78 1.00 -11.28
N LYS A 212 -0.72 1.80 -11.14
CA LYS A 212 0.60 1.54 -11.70
C LYS A 212 1.58 1.14 -10.60
N GLY A 213 2.25 -0.01 -10.75
CA GLY A 213 3.30 -0.45 -9.83
C GLY A 213 4.68 -0.04 -10.31
N ARG A 214 5.50 0.55 -9.43
CA ARG A 214 6.90 0.90 -9.69
C ARG A 214 7.79 0.27 -8.63
N SER A 215 8.81 -0.46 -9.08
CA SER A 215 9.85 -1.00 -8.20
C SER A 215 11.18 -0.36 -8.59
N TYR A 216 11.80 0.35 -7.65
CA TYR A 216 13.13 0.92 -7.80
C TYR A 216 14.16 -0.14 -7.40
N SER A 217 14.63 -0.93 -8.37
CA SER A 217 15.83 -1.75 -8.23
C SER A 217 17.06 -0.84 -8.31
N ARG A 218 18.07 -1.06 -7.45
CA ARG A 218 19.34 -0.31 -7.48
C ARG A 218 20.25 -0.72 -8.66
N THR A 219 19.84 -1.67 -9.50
CA THR A 219 20.70 -2.30 -10.53
C THR A 219 20.12 -2.26 -11.95
N ASP A 220 18.95 -1.67 -12.19
CA ASP A 220 18.29 -1.73 -13.51
C ASP A 220 18.59 -0.47 -14.33
N ASP A 221 19.79 -0.38 -14.93
CA ASP A 221 20.16 0.67 -15.89
C ASP A 221 20.06 0.22 -17.35
N THR A 222 19.45 -0.95 -17.62
CA THR A 222 19.27 -1.46 -18.99
C THR A 222 17.95 -2.21 -19.14
N GLY A 223 17.05 -1.69 -19.96
CA GLY A 223 15.91 -2.43 -20.51
C GLY A 223 14.53 -1.86 -20.18
N THR A 224 13.79 -1.53 -21.24
CA THR A 224 12.40 -1.06 -21.25
C THR A 224 11.48 -1.97 -20.45
N ARG A 225 11.29 -1.67 -19.16
CA ARG A 225 10.40 -2.47 -18.30
C ARG A 225 8.96 -2.03 -18.55
N SER A 226 8.19 -2.87 -19.25
CA SER A 226 6.73 -2.76 -19.31
C SER A 226 6.19 -2.63 -17.89
N ILE A 227 5.65 -1.45 -17.56
CA ILE A 227 4.96 -1.24 -16.30
C ILE A 227 3.59 -1.89 -16.46
N LYS A 228 3.41 -3.08 -15.87
CA LYS A 228 2.09 -3.70 -15.75
C LYS A 228 1.23 -2.80 -14.86
N ALA A 229 0.19 -2.24 -15.45
CA ALA A 229 -0.80 -1.44 -14.74
C ALA A 229 -2.15 -2.18 -14.73
N ALA A 230 -2.97 -1.89 -13.73
CA ALA A 230 -4.30 -2.47 -13.57
C ALA A 230 -5.35 -1.37 -13.69
N LYS A 231 -6.34 -1.56 -14.54
CA LYS A 231 -7.53 -0.72 -14.62
C LYS A 231 -8.59 -1.28 -13.67
N TYR A 232 -9.24 -0.40 -12.93
CA TYR A 232 -10.31 -0.76 -12.00
C TYR A 232 -11.29 0.40 -11.85
N SER A 233 -12.47 0.09 -11.32
CA SER A 233 -13.51 1.08 -11.06
C SER A 233 -14.19 0.83 -9.72
N ILE A 234 -14.84 1.87 -9.19
CA ILE A 234 -15.77 1.75 -8.06
C ILE A 234 -17.18 1.87 -8.62
N ALA A 235 -17.89 0.75 -8.71
CA ALA A 235 -19.21 0.68 -9.32
C ALA A 235 -20.14 -0.17 -8.44
N LEU A 236 -21.38 0.30 -8.25
CA LEU A 236 -22.41 -0.41 -7.49
C LEU A 236 -21.95 -0.83 -6.08
N GLN A 237 -21.10 -0.02 -5.42
CA GLN A 237 -20.51 -0.32 -4.11
C GLN A 237 -19.53 -1.50 -4.10
N TYR A 238 -18.94 -1.83 -5.24
CA TYR A 238 -17.89 -2.84 -5.37
C TYR A 238 -16.60 -2.24 -5.92
N LEU A 239 -15.48 -2.85 -5.54
CA LEU A 239 -14.20 -2.72 -6.22
C LEU A 239 -14.19 -3.67 -7.44
N VAL A 240 -14.25 -3.11 -8.64
CA VAL A 240 -14.32 -3.88 -9.89
C VAL A 240 -12.97 -3.84 -10.61
N PHE A 241 -12.40 -5.01 -10.89
CA PHE A 241 -11.18 -5.12 -11.68
C PHE A 241 -11.54 -5.19 -13.16
N ASP A 242 -11.10 -4.20 -13.94
CA ASP A 242 -11.46 -4.07 -15.36
C ASP A 242 -10.42 -4.75 -16.28
N GLY A 243 -9.20 -4.99 -15.80
CA GLY A 243 -8.16 -5.73 -16.52
C GLY A 243 -6.75 -5.14 -16.41
N LEU A 244 -5.78 -5.83 -16.99
CA LEU A 244 -4.41 -5.36 -17.11
C LEU A 244 -4.21 -4.50 -18.36
N ILE A 245 -3.40 -3.45 -18.23
CA ILE A 245 -2.98 -2.60 -19.35
C ILE A 245 -1.46 -2.55 -19.42
N ASN A 246 -0.93 -2.45 -20.64
CA ASN A 246 0.49 -2.27 -20.91
C ASN A 246 0.79 -0.79 -21.08
N ASP A 247 1.56 -0.21 -20.16
CA ASP A 247 2.02 1.17 -20.27
C ASP A 247 3.36 1.19 -21.01
N GLN A 248 3.34 1.49 -22.31
CA GLN A 248 4.55 1.79 -23.09
C GLN A 248 4.95 3.24 -22.79
N VAL A 249 5.91 3.44 -21.89
CA VAL A 249 6.47 4.78 -21.66
C VAL A 249 7.48 5.05 -22.78
N GLU A 250 7.04 5.76 -23.81
CA GLU A 250 7.91 6.25 -24.90
C GLU A 250 8.77 7.40 -24.35
N TYR A 251 10.04 7.13 -24.02
CA TYR A 251 11.00 8.19 -23.76
C TYR A 251 11.27 8.90 -25.09
N LYS A 252 10.71 10.11 -25.26
CA LYS A 252 11.17 11.03 -26.31
C LYS A 252 12.63 11.39 -26.01
N SER A 253 13.55 10.72 -26.68
CA SER A 253 14.94 11.13 -26.79
C SER A 253 14.97 12.53 -27.41
N THR A 254 15.22 13.56 -26.61
CA THR A 254 15.58 14.87 -27.14
C THR A 254 16.93 14.73 -27.83
N SER A 255 16.93 14.53 -29.14
CA SER A 255 18.12 14.66 -29.97
C SER A 255 18.52 16.14 -29.99
N SER A 256 19.57 16.48 -29.26
CA SER A 256 20.29 17.74 -29.42
C SER A 256 20.94 17.76 -30.81
N THR A 257 20.36 18.51 -31.74
CA THR A 257 21.01 18.85 -33.01
C THR A 257 22.15 19.82 -32.71
N SER A 258 23.39 19.33 -32.76
CA SER A 258 24.58 20.17 -32.84
C SER A 258 24.53 20.96 -34.15
N ARG A 259 24.31 22.27 -34.08
CA ARG A 259 24.65 23.20 -35.16
C ARG A 259 26.16 23.40 -35.14
N THR A 260 26.82 22.90 -36.18
CA THR A 260 28.10 23.44 -36.66
C THR A 260 27.79 24.69 -37.46
N ASP A 261 28.38 25.81 -37.05
CA ASP A 261 28.92 26.86 -37.91
C ASP A 261 30.17 27.40 -37.22
#